data_AF-A0AA39T587-F1
#
_entry.id   AF-A0AA39T587-F1
#
_cell.length_a   1.000
_cell.length_b   1.000
_cell.length_c   1.000
_cell.angle_alpha   90.00
_cell.angle_beta   90.00
_cell.angle_gamma   90.00
#
_symmetry.space_group_name_H-M   'P 1'
#
loop_
_entity.id
_entity.type
_entity.pdbx_description
1 polymer ?
#
loop_
_entity_poly.entity_id
_entity_poly.type
_entity_poly.pdbx_seq_one_letter_code
_entity_poly.pdbx_strand_id
1 'polypeptide(L)'
;MNPPLPQHYFGNATEGVVVCLKAKELLEQGHGYVAWEINKIIAMHTDEKFIDMLESWTRNPKVSSLGSHVSNALILSGSLWVDLYGNDFGWGRPIVFELVLLTN
;
A
#
# COMPACT_ATOMS: atom_id res chain seq x y z
N MET A 1 -2.60 9.60 -12.02
CA MET A 1 -2.57 11.05 -12.22
C MET A 1 -2.58 11.33 -13.71
N ASN A 2 -3.00 12.53 -14.13
CA ASN A 2 -2.91 12.95 -15.52
C ASN A 2 -2.08 14.24 -15.66
N PRO A 3 -0.87 14.18 -16.24
CA PRO A 3 -0.19 12.99 -16.76
C PRO A 3 0.26 12.02 -15.65
N PRO A 4 0.53 10.74 -15.97
CA PRO A 4 1.07 9.80 -15.01
C PRO A 4 2.46 10.24 -14.53
N LEU A 5 2.82 9.86 -13.31
CA LEU A 5 4.15 10.12 -12.78
C LEU A 5 5.21 9.45 -13.65
N PRO A 6 6.41 10.05 -13.78
CA PRO A 6 7.52 9.39 -14.46
C PRO A 6 7.81 8.02 -13.84
N GLN A 7 8.11 7.03 -14.68
CA GLN A 7 8.42 5.67 -14.22
C GLN A 7 9.58 5.64 -13.19
N HIS A 8 10.51 6.58 -13.29
CA HIS A 8 11.67 6.72 -12.40
C HIS A 8 11.48 7.85 -11.37
N TYR A 9 10.24 8.19 -11.02
CA TYR A 9 9.97 9.13 -9.94
C TYR A 9 10.56 8.61 -8.61
N PHE A 10 11.46 9.38 -8.02
CA PHE A 10 12.24 8.98 -6.85
C PHE A 10 11.52 9.25 -5.51
N GLY A 11 10.44 10.03 -5.53
CA GLY A 11 9.68 10.38 -4.32
C GLY A 11 8.65 9.31 -3.93
N ASN A 12 7.94 9.56 -2.83
CA ASN A 12 6.82 8.73 -2.41
C ASN A 12 5.51 9.21 -3.04
N ALA A 13 4.81 8.31 -3.72
CA ALA A 13 3.48 8.54 -4.27
C ALA A 13 2.55 7.38 -3.87
N THR A 14 2.29 7.27 -2.57
CA THR A 14 1.53 6.17 -1.97
C THR A 14 0.44 6.71 -1.06
N GLU A 15 -0.76 6.14 -1.18
CA GLU A 15 -1.86 6.34 -0.24
C GLU A 15 -2.21 5.00 0.41
N GLY A 16 -2.40 5.03 1.73
CA GLY A 16 -2.91 3.88 2.48
C GLY A 16 -4.43 3.94 2.55
N VAL A 17 -5.10 2.83 2.27
CA VAL A 17 -6.54 2.68 2.44
C VAL A 17 -6.85 1.68 3.56
N VAL A 18 -7.97 1.87 4.24
CA VAL A 18 -8.38 1.02 5.36
C VAL A 18 -9.73 0.37 5.03
N VAL A 19 -9.79 -0.95 5.17
CA VAL A 19 -11.03 -1.72 5.13
C VAL A 19 -11.37 -2.12 6.58
N CYS A 20 -12.56 -1.73 7.05
CA CYS A 20 -13.05 -2.10 8.38
C CYS A 20 -14.21 -3.08 8.24
N LEU A 21 -14.04 -4.30 8.78
CA LEU A 21 -15.07 -5.34 8.81
C LEU A 21 -15.33 -5.79 10.25
N LYS A 22 -16.55 -6.27 10.53
CA LYS A 22 -16.83 -6.88 11.83
C LYS A 22 -16.21 -8.28 11.87
N ALA A 23 -15.69 -8.67 13.04
CA ALA A 23 -15.14 -10.02 13.24
C ALA A 23 -16.15 -11.13 12.86
N LYS A 24 -17.45 -10.90 13.12
CA LYS A 24 -18.51 -11.83 12.74
C LYS A 24 -18.63 -12.01 11.22
N GLU A 25 -18.57 -10.92 10.45
CA GLU A 25 -18.66 -10.95 8.98
C GLU A 25 -17.46 -11.69 8.38
N LEU A 26 -16.27 -11.49 8.95
CA LEU A 26 -15.06 -12.21 8.56
C LEU A 26 -15.20 -13.73 8.74
N LEU A 27 -15.77 -14.17 9.87
CA LEU A 27 -15.95 -15.58 10.18
C LEU A 27 -17.05 -16.25 9.34
N GLU A 28 -18.11 -15.53 9.00
CA GLU A 28 -19.26 -16.09 8.28
C GLU A 28 -19.10 -16.07 6.75
N GLN A 29 -18.42 -15.06 6.19
CA GLN A 29 -18.36 -14.84 4.73
C GLN A 29 -17.09 -15.43 4.07
N GLY A 30 -16.09 -15.80 4.86
CA GLY A 30 -14.82 -16.38 4.39
C GLY A 30 -13.89 -15.39 3.67
N HIS A 31 -12.74 -15.89 3.21
CA HIS A 31 -11.66 -15.06 2.66
C HIS A 31 -12.01 -14.33 1.35
N GLY A 32 -12.86 -14.94 0.51
CA GLY A 32 -13.25 -14.34 -0.77
C GLY A 32 -14.01 -13.03 -0.61
N TYR A 33 -14.84 -12.92 0.43
CA TYR A 33 -15.54 -11.69 0.77
C TYR A 33 -14.58 -10.58 1.20
N VAL A 34 -13.57 -10.89 2.02
CA VAL A 34 -12.54 -9.92 2.43
C VAL A 34 -11.76 -9.41 1.22
N ALA A 35 -11.34 -10.33 0.35
CA ALA A 35 -10.62 -9.97 -0.88
C ALA A 35 -11.47 -9.05 -1.78
N TRP A 36 -12.78 -9.30 -1.85
CA TRP A 36 -13.70 -8.46 -2.60
C TRP A 36 -13.88 -7.07 -1.99
N GLU A 37 -14.01 -6.96 -0.66
CA GLU A 37 -14.09 -5.66 0.04
C GLU A 37 -12.80 -4.84 -0.14
N ILE A 38 -11.63 -5.48 -0.08
CA ILE A 38 -10.35 -4.84 -0.42
C ILE A 38 -10.37 -4.34 -1.87
N ASN A 39 -10.78 -5.19 -2.82
CA ASN A 39 -10.83 -4.83 -4.23
C ASN A 39 -11.78 -3.65 -4.53
N LYS A 40 -12.93 -3.55 -3.84
CA LYS A 40 -13.83 -2.41 -3.98
C LYS A 40 -13.15 -1.10 -3.61
N ILE A 41 -12.47 -1.06 -2.46
CA ILE A 41 -11.82 0.17 -2.00
C ILE A 41 -10.68 0.56 -2.96
N ILE A 42 -9.90 -0.42 -3.43
CA ILE A 42 -8.86 -0.18 -4.45
C ILE A 42 -9.49 0.37 -5.74
N ALA A 43 -10.57 -0.24 -6.24
CA ALA A 43 -11.25 0.18 -7.46
C ALA A 43 -11.93 1.56 -7.35
N MET A 44 -12.27 2.00 -6.13
CA MET A 44 -12.83 3.33 -5.88
C MET A 44 -11.76 4.43 -5.83
N HIS A 45 -10.47 4.08 -5.86
CA HIS A 45 -9.39 5.03 -5.84
C HIS A 45 -9.22 5.66 -7.23
N THR A 46 -9.23 6.99 -7.29
CA THR A 46 -9.09 7.75 -8.54
C THR A 46 -8.04 8.83 -8.39
N ASP A 47 -7.55 9.32 -9.53
CA ASP A 47 -6.53 10.37 -9.58
C ASP A 47 -6.97 11.64 -8.86
N GLU A 48 -8.23 12.02 -9.00
CA GLU A 48 -8.81 13.21 -8.37
C GLU A 48 -8.81 13.06 -6.85
N LYS A 49 -9.16 11.87 -6.34
CA LYS A 49 -9.16 11.60 -4.89
C LYS A 49 -7.75 11.62 -4.32
N PHE A 50 -6.77 11.06 -5.04
CA PHE A 50 -5.38 11.08 -4.62
C PHE A 50 -4.84 12.51 -4.54
N ILE A 51 -5.15 13.36 -5.54
CA ILE A 51 -4.75 14.77 -5.56
C ILE A 51 -5.42 15.54 -4.42
N ASP A 52 -6.72 15.37 -4.21
CA ASP A 52 -7.45 16.00 -3.09
C ASP A 52 -6.86 15.59 -1.73
N MET A 53 -6.52 14.31 -1.56
CA MET A 53 -5.83 13.81 -0.37
C MET A 53 -4.47 14.52 -0.19
N LEU A 54 -3.66 14.65 -1.24
CA LEU A 54 -2.37 15.34 -1.18
C LEU A 54 -2.51 16.81 -0.83
N GLU A 55 -3.46 17.52 -1.42
CA GLU A 55 -3.73 18.94 -1.14
C GLU A 55 -4.19 19.15 0.31
N SER A 56 -5.10 18.29 0.77
CA SER A 56 -5.58 18.29 2.16
C SER A 56 -4.45 18.01 3.15
N TRP A 57 -3.62 17.00 2.87
CA TRP A 57 -2.46 16.68 3.69
C TRP A 57 -1.42 17.81 3.70
N THR A 58 -1.20 18.48 2.56
CA THR A 58 -0.27 19.62 2.48
C THR A 58 -0.75 20.79 3.33
N ARG A 59 -2.07 21.01 3.41
CA ARG A 59 -2.67 22.06 4.26
C ARG A 59 -2.59 21.72 5.74
N ASN A 60 -2.69 20.44 6.11
CA ASN A 60 -2.65 19.99 7.49
C ASN A 60 -1.95 18.63 7.60
N PRO A 61 -0.60 18.62 7.62
CA PRO A 61 0.17 17.38 7.58
C PRO A 61 -0.05 16.60 8.87
N LYS A 62 -0.58 15.38 8.74
CA LYS A 62 -0.71 14.44 9.83
C LYS A 62 0.28 13.31 9.62
N VAL A 63 1.10 13.08 10.65
CA VAL A 63 2.01 11.93 10.69
C VAL A 63 1.40 10.90 11.61
N SER A 64 0.95 9.79 11.03
CA SER A 64 0.45 8.63 11.78
C SER A 64 1.62 7.98 12.50
N SER A 65 1.56 7.83 13.82
CA SER A 65 2.58 7.05 14.53
C SER A 65 2.34 5.56 14.28
N LEU A 66 3.41 4.82 13.94
CA LEU A 66 3.37 3.36 13.80
C LEU A 66 2.92 2.69 15.11
N GLY A 67 3.10 3.36 16.26
CA GLY A 67 2.62 2.88 17.57
C GLY A 67 1.10 2.94 17.77
N SER A 68 0.32 3.55 16.85
CA SER A 68 -1.15 3.65 16.98
C SER A 68 -1.89 2.45 16.37
N HIS A 69 -1.19 1.35 16.07
CA HIS A 69 -1.81 0.19 15.45
C HIS A 69 -2.80 -0.47 16.42
N VAL A 70 -4.03 -0.59 15.94
CA VAL A 70 -5.10 -1.29 16.65
C VAL A 70 -4.71 -2.75 16.75
N SER A 71 -4.88 -3.38 17.91
CA SER A 71 -4.53 -4.80 18.14
C SER A 71 -5.24 -5.79 17.20
N ASN A 72 -6.25 -5.32 16.47
CA ASN A 72 -7.10 -6.09 15.57
C ASN A 72 -6.93 -5.67 14.10
N ALA A 73 -5.78 -5.10 13.74
CA ALA A 73 -5.47 -4.66 12.38
C ALA A 73 -4.42 -5.57 11.71
N LEU A 74 -4.63 -5.84 10.42
CA LEU A 74 -3.62 -6.41 9.53
C LEU A 74 -3.17 -5.31 8.56
N ILE A 75 -1.86 -5.09 8.48
CA ILE A 75 -1.27 -4.12 7.56
C ILE A 75 -0.61 -4.90 6.44
N LEU A 76 -1.03 -4.60 5.21
CA LEU A 76 -0.44 -5.14 4.00
C LEU A 76 0.26 -4.00 3.28
N SER A 77 1.54 -4.19 2.97
CA SER A 77 2.35 -3.27 2.18
C SER A 77 3.25 -4.07 1.27
N GLY A 78 3.41 -3.62 0.03
CA GLY A 78 4.21 -4.29 -0.98
C GLY A 78 3.72 -3.99 -2.39
N SER A 79 4.55 -4.29 -3.38
CA SER A 79 4.19 -4.19 -4.79
C SER A 79 4.75 -5.40 -5.53
N LEU A 80 3.89 -6.09 -6.26
CA LEU A 80 4.29 -7.20 -7.14
C LEU A 80 4.88 -6.73 -8.47
N TRP A 81 4.86 -5.42 -8.73
CA TRP A 81 5.26 -4.83 -10.01
C TRP A 81 6.73 -4.40 -10.04
N VAL A 82 7.43 -4.46 -8.90
CA VAL A 82 8.85 -4.11 -8.83
C VAL A 82 9.68 -5.31 -9.27
N ASP A 83 10.43 -5.15 -10.36
CA ASP A 83 11.37 -6.17 -10.82
C ASP A 83 12.64 -6.18 -9.97
N LEU A 84 12.57 -6.92 -8.86
CA LEU A 84 13.67 -7.08 -7.91
C LEU A 84 14.76 -8.02 -8.45
N TYR A 85 14.44 -8.90 -9.40
CA TYR A 85 15.34 -9.90 -9.94
C TYR A 85 16.05 -9.44 -11.23
N GLY A 86 15.58 -8.37 -11.86
CA GLY A 86 16.16 -7.81 -13.08
C GLY A 86 17.49 -7.07 -12.88
N ASN A 87 17.89 -6.79 -11.63
CA ASN A 87 19.09 -6.05 -11.33
C ASN A 87 20.34 -6.95 -11.41
N ASP A 88 21.34 -6.58 -12.21
CA ASP A 88 22.64 -7.27 -12.31
C ASP A 88 23.77 -6.24 -12.25
N PHE A 89 24.57 -6.32 -11.18
CA PHE A 89 25.72 -5.42 -10.97
C PHE A 89 27.02 -5.93 -11.63
N GLY A 90 26.97 -7.02 -12.39
CA GLY A 90 28.12 -7.66 -13.04
C GLY A 90 28.53 -8.99 -12.39
N TRP A 91 27.78 -9.48 -11.41
CA TRP A 91 28.01 -10.76 -10.72
C TRP A 91 26.89 -11.77 -10.93
N GLY A 92 25.93 -11.45 -11.80
CA GLY A 92 24.73 -12.24 -12.04
C GLY A 92 23.53 -11.69 -11.27
N ARG A 93 22.33 -12.11 -11.69
CA ARG A 93 21.05 -11.71 -11.09
C ARG A 93 20.83 -12.35 -9.72
N PRO A 94 20.05 -11.70 -8.83
CA PRO A 94 19.61 -12.28 -7.56
C PRO A 94 18.94 -13.63 -7.73
N ILE A 95 19.15 -14.55 -6.78
CA ILE A 95 18.46 -15.85 -6.70
C ILE A 95 17.31 -15.78 -5.69
N VAL A 96 17.46 -14.94 -4.65
CA VAL A 96 16.49 -14.72 -3.58
C VAL A 96 16.44 -13.24 -3.23
N PHE A 97 15.26 -12.75 -2.92
CA PHE A 97 15.04 -11.45 -2.31
C PHE A 97 14.28 -11.62 -0.98
N GLU A 98 14.73 -10.93 0.07
CA GLU A 98 14.09 -10.93 1.38
C GLU A 98 13.88 -9.48 1.84
N LEU A 99 12.64 -9.14 2.19
CA LEU A 99 12.31 -7.84 2.75
C LEU A 99 12.56 -7.87 4.26
N VAL A 100 13.60 -7.15 4.71
CA VAL A 100 13.90 -6.98 6.13
C VAL A 100 13.37 -5.62 6.59
N LEU A 101 12.45 -5.63 7.54
CA LEU A 101 11.95 -4.41 8.18
C LEU A 101 12.87 -4.03 9.33
N LEU A 102 13.44 -2.82 9.30
CA LEU A 102 14.19 -2.28 10.42
C LEU A 102 13.22 -1.81 11.49
N THR A 103 13.09 -2.58 12.57
CA THR A 103 12.43 -2.15 13.80
C THR A 103 13.51 -1.59 14.74
N ASN A 104 13.50 -0.28 14.95
CA ASN A 104 14.31 0.38 15.98
C ASN A 104 13.69 0.24 17.37
#